data_AF-A0A9P9J749-F1
#
_entry.id   AF-A0A9P9J749-F1
#
_cell.length_a   1.000
_cell.length_b   1.000
_cell.length_c   1.000
_cell.angle_alpha   90.00
_cell.angle_beta   90.00
_cell.angle_gamma   90.00
#
_symmetry.space_group_name_H-M   'P 1'
#
loop_
_entity.id
_entity.type
_entity.pdbx_description
1 polymer ?
#
loop_
_entity_poly.entity_id
_entity_poly.type
_entity_poly.pdbx_seq_one_letter_code
_entity_poly.pdbx_strand_id
1 'polypeptide(L)'
;MELPSYKRTVWDDCGLPSSRHVSQNCNLARGNITPSARHLLSGPSSSASMANFPSDKSVRSLLNGINPGLSVQGLEAVPSARPQLFYNVKVSDGPSLLLALPPPPVIMRLLRSEKSSIGTENEVLKWLSGLPRGEKTHVASKEGVVNKSTTELRSGQKEVNLLFEYLPVLIKPDAMAGGPAVEYSLTRPRRGVPIASFPRPLTHRERRIADFQTGQLLRRIAKHSSPSHRFGIAADVLDVPPYKAERLGGGLNSTRGAESWSVAFHSLLESILRDAEDHCIMIGYGAIRRHFDRFKHLLDAVTEPRLVVLDAAEDTNTLVEPAGLAKKEMSSPGAMTGNQQESNTVWRTTIRSEKYMPSRESSDTSNETGSEDEDIYTVISDAQGKDHIEVTGLQQWSNCLFGDPLIAPVFSKPPNRDIWNGFDRPLPEEKESSKGSSSNVVDDESNAPIRLLLYKCYHAVAAIVREFYRPQKDSSKRELAARKQLGDVLVQLDNLDNFGAPRRRRPSGEVSPAKRSKSSDDDGSDC
;
A
#
# COMPACT_ATOMS: atom_id res chain seq x y z
N MET A 1 8.32 -34.37 -6.40
CA MET A 1 8.53 -33.68 -5.11
C MET A 1 7.90 -32.31 -5.25
N GLU A 2 6.63 -32.20 -4.84
CA GLU A 2 5.83 -30.99 -4.97
C GLU A 2 6.15 -30.03 -3.82
N LEU A 3 6.43 -28.78 -4.15
CA LEU A 3 6.62 -27.68 -3.18
C LEU A 3 5.26 -27.32 -2.55
N PRO A 4 5.18 -27.03 -1.23
CA PRO A 4 3.92 -26.67 -0.61
C PRO A 4 3.47 -25.28 -1.06
N SER A 5 2.30 -25.22 -1.69
CA SER A 5 1.54 -23.99 -1.93
C SER A 5 1.21 -23.30 -0.61
N TYR A 6 1.32 -21.96 -0.58
CA TYR A 6 1.09 -21.03 0.56
C TYR A 6 -0.22 -21.25 1.35
N LYS A 7 -1.13 -22.09 0.83
CA LYS A 7 -2.49 -22.30 1.31
C LYS A 7 -2.64 -23.10 2.59
N ARG A 8 -1.63 -23.82 3.08
CA ARG A 8 -1.87 -24.86 4.11
C ARG A 8 -1.10 -24.79 5.41
N THR A 9 -0.02 -24.02 5.54
CA THR A 9 0.88 -24.21 6.70
C THR A 9 0.81 -23.12 7.77
N VAL A 10 0.22 -21.96 7.51
CA VAL A 10 0.35 -20.81 8.43
C VAL A 10 -0.87 -20.57 9.32
N TRP A 11 -2.06 -21.09 8.99
CA TRP A 11 -3.29 -20.64 9.68
C TRP A 11 -4.30 -21.72 10.11
N ASP A 12 -4.07 -23.00 9.82
CA ASP A 12 -5.01 -24.08 10.22
C ASP A 12 -4.83 -24.57 11.68
N ASP A 13 -3.76 -24.19 12.38
CA ASP A 13 -3.47 -24.65 13.76
C ASP A 13 -3.79 -23.62 14.86
N CYS A 14 -4.97 -22.99 14.79
CA CYS A 14 -5.55 -22.23 15.91
C CYS A 14 -6.98 -22.70 16.20
N GLY A 15 -7.12 -23.96 16.61
CA GLY A 15 -8.34 -24.47 17.21
C GLY A 15 -8.69 -23.70 18.49
N LEU A 16 -9.70 -22.83 18.40
CA LEU A 16 -10.33 -22.17 19.54
C LEU A 16 -11.21 -23.20 20.30
N PRO A 17 -11.04 -23.39 21.61
CA PRO A 17 -12.09 -24.01 22.41
C PRO A 17 -13.18 -22.97 22.69
N SER A 18 -14.40 -23.29 22.24
CA SER A 18 -15.63 -22.58 22.59
C SER A 18 -15.86 -22.62 24.11
N SER A 19 -15.96 -21.47 24.77
CA SER A 19 -16.41 -21.40 26.17
C SER A 19 -17.37 -20.24 26.41
N ARG A 20 -18.65 -20.63 26.40
CA ARG A 20 -19.76 -20.30 27.30
C ARG A 20 -19.69 -18.99 28.11
N HIS A 21 -20.79 -18.25 27.99
CA HIS A 21 -21.29 -17.22 28.89
C HIS A 21 -20.94 -17.43 30.37
N VAL A 22 -20.24 -16.46 30.96
CA VAL A 22 -20.40 -16.09 32.37
C VAL A 22 -20.44 -14.57 32.46
N SER A 23 -21.65 -14.05 32.68
CA SER A 23 -21.87 -12.68 33.13
C SER A 23 -21.39 -12.56 34.57
N GLN A 24 -20.46 -11.66 34.86
CA GLN A 24 -20.27 -11.17 36.23
C GLN A 24 -19.77 -9.73 36.25
N ASN A 25 -20.56 -8.91 36.93
CA ASN A 25 -20.37 -7.50 37.20
C ASN A 25 -19.06 -7.23 37.94
N CYS A 26 -18.29 -6.24 37.49
CA CYS A 26 -17.37 -5.48 38.34
C CYS A 26 -17.52 -3.99 38.02
N ASN A 27 -18.20 -3.27 38.90
CA ASN A 27 -18.32 -1.82 38.89
C ASN A 27 -17.07 -1.16 39.50
N LEU A 28 -16.76 0.02 38.95
CA LEU A 28 -16.15 1.19 39.60
C LEU A 28 -14.69 1.11 40.10
N ALA A 29 -13.82 1.84 39.39
CA ALA A 29 -12.98 2.86 40.02
C ALA A 29 -12.76 4.02 39.02
N ARG A 30 -13.62 5.04 39.12
CA ARG A 30 -13.38 6.38 38.57
C ARG A 30 -12.29 7.06 39.42
N GLY A 31 -11.34 7.72 38.78
CA GLY A 31 -10.52 8.73 39.46
C GLY A 31 -9.29 9.13 38.68
N ASN A 32 -9.24 10.42 38.31
CA ASN A 32 -8.08 11.22 37.92
C ASN A 32 -7.95 11.55 36.42
N ILE A 33 -8.90 12.38 35.95
CA ILE A 33 -8.69 13.28 34.82
C ILE A 33 -8.43 14.66 35.42
N THR A 34 -7.26 15.24 35.16
CA THR A 34 -6.94 16.64 35.48
C THR A 34 -7.74 17.59 34.57
N PRO A 35 -8.33 18.68 35.11
CA PRO A 35 -9.19 19.57 34.35
C PRO A 35 -8.39 20.78 33.84
N SER A 36 -8.07 20.81 32.54
CA SER A 36 -7.80 22.08 31.85
C SER A 36 -7.98 21.90 30.35
N ALA A 37 -9.22 22.04 29.89
CA ALA A 37 -9.64 22.42 28.53
C ALA A 37 -11.16 22.18 28.38
N ARG A 38 -11.96 22.86 29.21
CA ARG A 38 -13.41 22.95 29.02
C ARG A 38 -13.84 24.40 29.14
N HIS A 39 -13.67 25.13 28.06
CA HIS A 39 -14.39 26.33 27.64
C HIS A 39 -13.79 26.57 26.24
N LEU A 40 -14.44 26.19 25.15
CA LEU A 40 -15.48 26.96 24.48
C LEU A 40 -16.25 26.02 23.54
N LEU A 41 -17.45 25.58 23.92
CA LEU A 41 -18.44 25.05 22.98
C LEU A 41 -19.84 25.43 23.47
N SER A 42 -20.40 26.48 22.88
CA SER A 42 -21.85 26.75 22.91
C SER A 42 -22.29 27.53 21.65
N GLY A 43 -22.56 26.78 20.57
CA GLY A 43 -23.49 27.02 19.44
C GLY A 43 -23.35 28.27 18.54
N PRO A 44 -24.09 28.35 17.41
CA PRO A 44 -24.90 27.34 16.73
C PRO A 44 -24.46 27.04 15.27
N SER A 45 -25.09 26.01 14.71
CA SER A 45 -25.11 25.58 13.31
C SER A 45 -25.10 26.69 12.24
N SER A 46 -24.14 26.64 11.33
CA SER A 46 -24.23 27.13 9.95
C SER A 46 -23.04 26.62 9.13
N SER A 47 -23.31 26.14 7.91
CA SER A 47 -22.41 25.80 6.81
C SER A 47 -20.98 25.35 7.16
N ALA A 48 -20.65 24.09 6.86
CA ALA A 48 -19.27 23.64 6.72
C ALA A 48 -18.55 24.54 5.71
N SER A 49 -17.85 25.55 6.24
CA SER A 49 -17.08 26.54 5.50
C SER A 49 -15.98 25.85 4.71
N MET A 50 -15.88 26.21 3.44
CA MET A 50 -14.94 25.69 2.45
C MET A 50 -13.54 25.50 3.05
N ALA A 51 -13.09 24.25 3.14
CA ALA A 51 -11.67 23.96 3.25
C ALA A 51 -11.02 24.51 1.97
N ASN A 52 -10.09 25.47 2.11
CA ASN A 52 -9.45 26.16 0.99
C ASN A 52 -8.58 25.18 0.17
N PHE A 53 -9.21 24.43 -0.72
CA PHE A 53 -8.56 23.93 -1.93
C PHE A 53 -8.00 25.14 -2.68
N PRO A 54 -6.84 25.02 -3.36
CA PRO A 54 -6.39 26.09 -4.24
C PRO A 54 -7.54 26.42 -5.19
N SER A 55 -7.87 27.70 -5.29
CA SER A 55 -9.01 28.13 -6.10
C SER A 55 -8.84 27.63 -7.53
N ASP A 56 -9.94 27.33 -8.23
CA ASP A 56 -9.92 26.91 -9.63
C ASP A 56 -9.07 27.88 -10.49
N LYS A 57 -9.17 29.18 -10.20
CA LYS A 57 -8.35 30.23 -10.82
C LYS A 57 -6.85 30.05 -10.57
N SER A 58 -6.44 29.70 -9.36
CA SER A 58 -5.04 29.46 -9.00
C SER A 58 -4.49 28.22 -9.70
N VAL A 59 -5.27 27.14 -9.78
CA VAL A 59 -4.88 25.90 -10.47
C VAL A 59 -4.76 26.14 -11.98
N ARG A 60 -5.72 26.85 -12.59
CA ARG A 60 -5.64 27.27 -14.00
C ARG A 60 -4.43 28.15 -14.28
N SER A 61 -4.13 29.11 -13.39
CA SER A 61 -2.94 29.96 -13.53
C SER A 61 -1.64 29.16 -13.46
N LEU A 62 -1.57 28.15 -12.59
CA LEU A 62 -0.43 27.24 -12.53
C LEU A 62 -0.29 26.43 -13.82
N LEU A 63 -1.38 25.84 -14.32
CA LEU A 63 -1.39 25.08 -15.58
C LEU A 63 -0.95 25.93 -16.77
N ASN A 64 -1.44 27.18 -16.86
CA ASN A 64 -1.02 28.13 -17.88
C ASN A 64 0.48 28.48 -17.76
N GLY A 65 1.03 28.55 -16.54
CA GLY A 65 2.46 28.75 -16.33
C GLY A 65 3.31 27.52 -16.67
N ILE A 66 2.76 26.31 -16.53
CA ILE A 66 3.44 25.05 -16.88
C ILE A 66 3.45 24.85 -18.40
N ASN A 67 2.31 25.02 -19.04
CA ASN A 67 2.16 24.90 -20.49
C ASN A 67 1.12 25.92 -20.99
N PRO A 68 1.55 27.09 -21.50
CA PRO A 68 0.64 28.11 -22.03
C PRO A 68 -0.20 27.64 -23.23
N GLY A 69 0.23 26.58 -23.92
CA GLY A 69 -0.54 25.98 -25.02
C GLY A 69 -1.65 25.05 -24.56
N LEU A 70 -1.76 24.76 -23.25
CA LEU A 70 -2.77 23.86 -22.71
C LEU A 70 -4.11 24.59 -22.51
N SER A 71 -5.06 24.36 -23.42
CA SER A 71 -6.39 24.96 -23.33
C SER A 71 -7.32 24.14 -22.41
N VAL A 72 -7.41 24.56 -21.15
CA VAL A 72 -8.17 23.88 -20.07
C VAL A 72 -9.66 24.24 -20.13
N GLN A 73 -10.51 23.27 -20.44
CA GLN A 73 -11.97 23.41 -20.42
C GLN A 73 -12.53 23.27 -19.00
N GLY A 74 -12.07 22.29 -18.25
CA GLY A 74 -12.62 21.97 -16.94
C GLY A 74 -11.60 21.36 -15.98
N LEU A 75 -11.85 21.55 -14.69
CA LEU A 75 -11.09 20.96 -13.60
C LEU A 75 -12.06 20.26 -12.65
N GLU A 76 -11.76 19.02 -12.32
CA GLU A 76 -12.58 18.21 -11.43
C GLU A 76 -11.68 17.56 -10.37
N ALA A 77 -11.96 17.81 -9.09
CA ALA A 77 -11.20 17.21 -8.01
C ALA A 77 -11.50 15.70 -7.94
N VAL A 78 -10.46 14.89 -7.83
CA VAL A 78 -10.57 13.42 -7.79
C VAL A 78 -10.16 12.91 -6.41
N PRO A 79 -10.85 11.89 -5.85
CA PRO A 79 -10.39 11.22 -4.64
C PRO A 79 -8.97 10.68 -4.78
N SER A 80 -8.23 10.65 -3.67
CA SER A 80 -6.87 10.12 -3.61
C SER A 80 -6.70 9.18 -2.42
N ALA A 81 -5.88 8.15 -2.57
CA ALA A 81 -5.44 7.30 -1.46
C ALA A 81 -4.51 8.04 -0.48
N ARG A 82 -3.99 9.20 -0.89
CA ARG A 82 -2.94 9.95 -0.21
C ARG A 82 -3.37 11.40 0.02
N PRO A 83 -2.63 12.12 0.88
CA PRO A 83 -2.81 13.55 1.14
C PRO A 83 -2.82 14.52 -0.03
N GLN A 84 -2.33 14.08 -1.18
CA GLN A 84 -2.15 14.92 -2.35
C GLN A 84 -3.51 15.32 -2.92
N LEU A 85 -3.55 16.50 -3.52
CA LEU A 85 -4.71 16.99 -4.24
C LEU A 85 -4.63 16.57 -5.70
N PHE A 86 -5.68 15.92 -6.20
CA PHE A 86 -5.77 15.47 -7.58
C PHE A 86 -6.85 16.23 -8.33
N TYR A 87 -6.49 16.69 -9.53
CA TYR A 87 -7.41 17.33 -10.47
C TYR A 87 -7.36 16.61 -11.80
N ASN A 88 -8.52 16.14 -12.27
CA ASN A 88 -8.72 15.77 -13.65
C ASN A 88 -8.86 17.05 -14.49
N VAL A 89 -7.93 17.26 -15.40
CA VAL A 89 -7.84 18.42 -16.28
C VAL A 89 -8.42 18.03 -17.64
N LYS A 90 -9.61 18.54 -17.94
CA LYS A 90 -10.25 18.37 -19.26
C LYS A 90 -9.63 19.41 -20.20
N VAL A 91 -8.93 18.93 -21.21
CA VAL A 91 -8.26 19.76 -22.23
C VAL A 91 -9.11 19.75 -23.50
N SER A 92 -9.15 20.86 -24.23
CA SER A 92 -9.89 20.94 -25.50
C SER A 92 -9.25 20.10 -26.60
N ASP A 93 -7.93 20.15 -26.69
CA ASP A 93 -7.16 19.52 -27.74
C ASP A 93 -6.33 18.34 -27.17
N GLY A 94 -7.01 17.23 -26.86
CA GLY A 94 -6.34 15.97 -26.51
C GLY A 94 -6.96 15.22 -25.32
N PRO A 95 -6.26 14.18 -24.83
CA PRO A 95 -6.73 13.39 -23.71
C PRO A 95 -6.69 14.18 -22.39
N SER A 96 -7.63 13.90 -21.51
CA SER A 96 -7.64 14.45 -20.15
C SER A 96 -6.35 14.12 -19.41
N LEU A 97 -5.90 15.06 -18.59
CA LEU A 97 -4.66 14.94 -17.80
C LEU A 97 -4.99 14.83 -16.32
N LEU A 98 -4.06 14.28 -15.55
CA LEU A 98 -4.14 14.21 -14.10
C LEU A 98 -3.04 15.09 -13.50
N LEU A 99 -3.47 16.12 -12.77
CA LEU A 99 -2.59 17.03 -12.03
C LEU A 99 -2.60 16.65 -10.55
N ALA A 100 -1.42 16.33 -10.01
CA ALA A 100 -1.20 16.13 -8.58
C ALA A 100 -0.48 17.33 -7.97
N LEU A 101 -1.00 17.83 -6.85
CA LEU A 101 -0.46 18.95 -6.08
C LEU A 101 -0.28 18.57 -4.60
N PRO A 102 0.68 19.19 -3.89
CA PRO A 102 0.87 18.91 -2.47
C PRO A 102 -0.34 19.44 -1.68
N PRO A 103 -0.69 18.82 -0.54
CA PRO A 103 -1.71 19.38 0.33
C PRO A 103 -1.28 20.76 0.85
N PRO A 104 -2.22 21.68 1.08
CA PRO A 104 -1.92 22.95 1.73
C PRO A 104 -1.36 22.71 3.14
N PRO A 105 -0.16 23.24 3.48
CA PRO A 105 0.49 22.97 4.77
C PRO A 105 -0.28 23.53 5.97
N VAL A 106 -1.15 24.53 5.73
CA VAL A 106 -2.03 25.13 6.74
C VAL A 106 -3.16 24.17 7.14
N ILE A 107 -3.60 23.31 6.22
CA ILE A 107 -4.77 22.44 6.43
C ILE A 107 -4.34 21.09 6.98
N MET A 108 -3.18 20.58 6.53
CA MET A 108 -2.79 19.23 6.86
C MET A 108 -1.29 19.07 7.04
N ARG A 109 -0.91 18.49 8.18
CA ARG A 109 0.46 18.07 8.44
C ARG A 109 0.73 16.75 7.71
N LEU A 110 1.91 16.68 7.08
CA LEU A 110 2.42 15.46 6.45
C LEU A 110 3.27 14.67 7.45
N LEU A 111 3.17 13.34 7.40
CA LEU A 111 4.14 12.46 8.04
C LEU A 111 5.51 12.66 7.39
N ARG A 112 6.58 12.33 8.12
CA ARG A 112 7.96 12.43 7.60
C ARG A 112 8.13 11.69 6.27
N SER A 113 7.52 10.52 6.14
CA SER A 113 7.56 9.68 4.94
C SER A 113 6.75 10.21 3.74
N GLU A 114 5.89 11.22 3.93
CA GLU A 114 5.01 11.74 2.88
C GLU A 114 5.53 13.04 2.23
N LYS A 115 6.54 13.66 2.83
CA LYS A 115 7.05 14.99 2.45
C LYS A 115 7.61 15.09 1.02
N SER A 116 8.03 13.97 0.42
CA SER A 116 8.58 13.92 -0.95
C SER A 116 7.72 13.10 -1.92
N SER A 117 6.43 12.96 -1.63
CA SER A 117 5.54 12.04 -2.35
C SER A 117 5.41 12.37 -3.86
N ILE A 118 5.31 13.64 -4.24
CA ILE A 118 5.19 14.06 -5.65
C ILE A 118 6.50 13.85 -6.40
N GLY A 119 7.63 14.30 -5.85
CA GLY A 119 8.94 14.07 -6.43
C GLY A 119 9.27 12.58 -6.58
N THR A 120 8.86 11.76 -5.60
CA THR A 120 8.99 10.30 -5.66
C THR A 120 8.22 9.72 -6.84
N GLU A 121 6.95 10.10 -7.00
CA GLU A 121 6.12 9.64 -8.11
C GLU A 121 6.73 10.01 -9.46
N ASN A 122 7.16 11.26 -9.62
CA ASN A 122 7.79 11.72 -10.86
C ASN A 122 9.05 10.92 -11.20
N GLU A 123 9.94 10.67 -10.24
CA GLU A 123 11.18 9.94 -10.49
C GLU A 123 10.97 8.43 -10.66
N VAL A 124 10.01 7.82 -9.96
CA VAL A 124 9.63 6.42 -10.17
C VAL A 124 9.07 6.25 -11.58
N LEU A 125 8.15 7.12 -12.03
CA LEU A 125 7.58 7.05 -13.37
C LEU A 125 8.63 7.30 -14.46
N LYS A 126 9.56 8.25 -14.26
CA LYS A 126 10.69 8.46 -15.20
C LYS A 126 11.59 7.22 -15.28
N TRP A 127 11.95 6.65 -14.14
CA TRP A 127 12.80 5.47 -14.06
C TRP A 127 12.14 4.26 -14.76
N LEU A 128 10.88 3.97 -14.43
CA LEU A 128 10.17 2.84 -15.02
C LEU A 128 9.89 3.05 -16.51
N SER A 129 9.60 4.28 -16.97
CA SER A 129 9.41 4.55 -18.40
C SER A 129 10.70 4.52 -19.23
N GLY A 130 11.87 4.35 -18.61
CA GLY A 130 13.17 4.39 -19.29
C GLY A 130 13.54 5.78 -19.81
N LEU A 131 12.90 6.84 -19.30
CA LEU A 131 13.26 8.21 -19.64
C LEU A 131 14.64 8.54 -19.03
N PRO A 132 15.55 9.16 -19.80
CA PRO A 132 16.87 9.51 -19.29
C PRO A 132 16.74 10.44 -18.08
N ARG A 133 17.43 10.08 -16.98
CA ARG A 133 17.64 10.99 -15.85
C ARG A 133 18.35 12.22 -16.39
N GLY A 134 17.84 13.42 -16.11
CA GLY A 134 18.56 14.64 -16.46
C GLY A 134 19.91 14.64 -15.75
N GLU A 135 20.99 14.41 -16.48
CA GLU A 135 22.36 14.50 -15.97
C GLU A 135 22.56 15.91 -15.42
N LYS A 136 22.58 16.05 -14.10
CA LYS A 136 23.22 17.19 -13.45
C LYS A 136 24.68 16.84 -13.31
N THR A 137 25.49 17.34 -14.23
CA THR A 137 26.94 17.35 -14.14
C THR A 137 27.34 18.07 -12.85
N HIS A 138 27.65 17.32 -11.80
CA HIS A 138 28.38 17.86 -10.67
C HIS A 138 29.84 17.97 -11.09
N VAL A 139 30.24 19.18 -11.47
CA VAL A 139 31.64 19.59 -11.55
C VAL A 139 32.17 19.61 -10.12
N ALA A 140 32.88 18.56 -9.74
CA ALA A 140 33.86 18.60 -8.65
C ALA A 140 35.25 18.50 -9.29
N SER A 141 36.05 19.51 -9.00
CA SER A 141 37.35 19.82 -9.56
C SER A 141 38.43 18.75 -9.32
N LYS A 142 39.28 18.55 -10.35
CA LYS A 142 40.73 18.19 -10.41
C LYS A 142 41.28 17.34 -9.24
N GLU A 143 41.99 16.22 -9.43
CA GLU A 143 43.11 15.86 -10.31
C GLU A 143 43.06 14.32 -10.53
N GLY A 144 43.31 13.75 -11.72
CA GLY A 144 44.62 13.53 -12.30
C GLY A 144 44.69 12.11 -12.89
N VAL A 145 45.47 11.96 -13.97
CA VAL A 145 45.90 10.73 -14.66
C VAL A 145 44.92 10.10 -15.66
N VAL A 146 45.22 10.44 -16.92
CA VAL A 146 44.80 9.80 -18.17
C VAL A 146 45.07 8.30 -18.13
N ASN A 147 44.06 7.49 -18.44
CA ASN A 147 44.26 6.24 -19.16
C ASN A 147 43.06 6.00 -20.10
N LYS A 148 43.36 6.00 -21.40
CA LYS A 148 42.47 5.59 -22.48
C LYS A 148 42.44 4.06 -22.54
N SER A 149 41.27 3.46 -22.42
CA SER A 149 40.99 2.17 -23.06
C SER A 149 39.49 2.04 -23.36
N THR A 150 39.19 2.22 -24.64
CA THR A 150 38.39 1.31 -25.46
C THR A 150 36.98 0.95 -24.97
N THR A 151 36.02 1.66 -25.55
CA THR A 151 34.73 1.22 -26.06
C THR A 151 34.48 -0.30 -26.02
N GLU A 152 33.64 -0.75 -25.08
CA GLU A 152 32.84 -1.96 -25.28
C GLU A 152 31.36 -1.61 -25.14
N LEU A 153 30.69 -1.63 -26.30
CA LEU A 153 29.24 -1.63 -26.40
C LEU A 153 28.71 -2.89 -25.70
N ARG A 154 28.06 -2.73 -24.55
CA ARG A 154 27.18 -3.78 -24.03
C ARG A 154 25.88 -3.76 -24.81
N SER A 155 25.78 -4.68 -25.77
CA SER A 155 24.53 -5.21 -26.29
C SER A 155 23.74 -5.87 -25.16
N GLY A 156 22.96 -5.09 -24.41
CA GLY A 156 21.98 -5.61 -23.46
C GLY A 156 20.67 -5.89 -24.20
N GLN A 157 20.22 -7.13 -24.20
CA GLN A 157 18.83 -7.47 -24.54
C GLN A 157 17.91 -6.51 -23.79
N LYS A 158 17.11 -5.75 -24.53
CA LYS A 158 16.16 -4.80 -23.97
C LYS A 158 15.05 -5.63 -23.32
N GLU A 159 15.21 -6.02 -22.07
CA GLU A 159 14.15 -6.66 -21.29
C GLU A 159 12.88 -5.82 -21.46
N VAL A 160 11.82 -6.46 -21.96
CA VAL A 160 10.55 -5.78 -22.18
C VAL A 160 10.03 -5.38 -20.81
N ASN A 161 9.91 -4.08 -20.56
CA ASN A 161 9.33 -3.61 -19.30
C ASN A 161 7.85 -4.00 -19.26
N LEU A 162 7.55 -5.09 -18.55
CA LEU A 162 6.21 -5.65 -18.37
C LEU A 162 5.25 -4.71 -17.62
N LEU A 163 5.75 -3.64 -16.99
CA LEU A 163 4.92 -2.62 -16.35
C LEU A 163 4.50 -1.50 -17.30
N PHE A 164 5.10 -1.38 -18.48
CA PHE A 164 4.89 -0.21 -19.34
C PHE A 164 3.41 0.06 -19.63
N GLU A 165 2.57 -0.97 -19.75
CA GLU A 165 1.13 -0.84 -20.01
C GLU A 165 0.31 -0.38 -18.79
N TYR A 166 0.87 -0.46 -17.58
CA TYR A 166 0.22 -0.10 -16.32
C TYR A 166 0.64 1.30 -15.79
N LEU A 167 1.64 1.94 -16.41
CA LEU A 167 2.24 3.19 -15.90
C LEU A 167 1.62 4.45 -16.48
N PRO A 168 1.15 5.42 -15.68
CA PRO A 168 0.75 6.72 -16.22
C PRO A 168 1.90 7.39 -16.96
N VAL A 169 1.60 8.13 -18.03
CA VAL A 169 2.64 8.76 -18.86
C VAL A 169 2.93 10.15 -18.31
N LEU A 170 4.12 10.35 -17.76
CA LEU A 170 4.54 11.65 -17.25
C LEU A 170 4.68 12.66 -18.40
N ILE A 171 4.01 13.81 -18.28
CA ILE A 171 4.17 14.93 -19.21
C ILE A 171 5.34 15.74 -18.69
N LYS A 172 6.42 15.79 -19.48
CA LYS A 172 7.64 16.49 -19.07
C LYS A 172 7.28 17.95 -18.78
N PRO A 173 7.71 18.49 -17.63
CA PRO A 173 7.70 19.93 -17.44
C PRO A 173 8.73 20.50 -18.42
N ASP A 174 8.29 21.26 -19.42
CA ASP A 174 9.23 22.08 -20.18
C ASP A 174 9.90 22.99 -19.17
N ALA A 175 11.21 22.83 -19.02
CA ALA A 175 12.02 23.58 -18.08
C ALA A 175 12.16 25.01 -18.60
N MET A 176 11.08 25.78 -18.54
CA MET A 176 11.13 27.22 -18.71
C MET A 176 11.93 27.78 -17.52
N ALA A 177 12.95 28.59 -17.84
CA ALA A 177 13.71 29.34 -16.84
C ALA A 177 12.72 30.18 -16.02
N GLY A 178 12.57 29.84 -14.73
CA GLY A 178 11.54 30.42 -13.85
C GLY A 178 10.40 29.47 -13.44
N GLY A 179 10.67 28.16 -13.38
CA GLY A 179 9.69 27.12 -13.03
C GLY A 179 8.84 27.41 -11.77
N PRO A 180 7.65 26.80 -11.67
CA PRO A 180 6.65 27.18 -10.69
C PRO A 180 7.14 27.02 -9.24
N ALA A 181 6.69 27.94 -8.39
CA ALA A 181 7.02 27.99 -6.96
C ALA A 181 6.46 26.83 -6.13
N VAL A 182 5.79 25.85 -6.77
CA VAL A 182 5.12 24.70 -6.15
C VAL A 182 5.50 23.42 -6.92
N GLU A 183 5.81 22.35 -6.18
CA GLU A 183 6.03 21.01 -6.72
C GLU A 183 4.73 20.43 -7.30
N TYR A 184 4.78 19.74 -8.44
CA TYR A 184 3.60 19.15 -9.08
C TYR A 184 3.96 17.88 -9.86
N SER A 185 2.94 17.06 -10.16
CA SER A 185 3.00 16.02 -11.18
C SER A 185 1.91 16.24 -12.20
N LEU A 186 2.24 16.18 -13.49
CA LEU A 186 1.26 16.22 -14.57
C LEU A 186 1.44 14.96 -15.40
N THR A 187 0.41 14.12 -15.43
CA THR A 187 0.46 12.83 -16.13
C THR A 187 -0.74 12.68 -17.06
N ARG A 188 -0.57 11.84 -18.08
CA ARG A 188 -1.70 11.23 -18.77
C ARG A 188 -2.08 9.97 -17.99
N PRO A 189 -3.28 9.91 -17.37
CA PRO A 189 -3.70 8.77 -16.58
C PRO A 189 -3.84 7.52 -17.46
N ARG A 190 -3.76 6.35 -16.82
CA ARG A 190 -4.10 5.08 -17.47
C ARG A 190 -5.62 4.95 -17.64
N ARG A 191 -6.02 4.04 -18.53
CA ARG A 191 -7.44 3.67 -18.72
C ARG A 191 -8.00 3.07 -17.43
N GLY A 192 -9.32 3.04 -17.32
CA GLY A 192 -10.03 2.55 -16.14
C GLY A 192 -10.31 3.63 -15.11
N VAL A 193 -11.03 3.24 -14.06
CA VAL A 193 -11.41 4.11 -12.94
C VAL A 193 -11.07 3.41 -11.61
N PRO A 194 -10.77 4.16 -10.53
CA PRO A 194 -10.52 3.54 -9.23
C PRO A 194 -11.72 2.70 -8.78
N ILE A 195 -11.48 1.52 -8.19
CA ILE A 195 -12.54 0.64 -7.67
C ILE A 195 -13.47 1.41 -6.72
N ALA A 196 -12.93 2.26 -5.86
CA ALA A 196 -13.70 3.07 -4.90
C ALA A 196 -14.61 4.13 -5.56
N SER A 197 -14.37 4.47 -6.83
CA SER A 197 -15.17 5.44 -7.60
C SER A 197 -16.33 4.78 -8.36
N PHE A 198 -16.49 3.45 -8.28
CA PHE A 198 -17.64 2.80 -8.90
C PHE A 198 -18.94 3.15 -8.16
N PRO A 199 -20.04 3.42 -8.89
CA PRO A 199 -21.33 3.75 -8.28
C PRO A 199 -21.97 2.55 -7.57
N ARG A 200 -21.69 1.33 -8.05
CA ARG A 200 -22.03 0.08 -7.38
C ARG A 200 -20.75 -0.59 -6.89
N PRO A 201 -20.77 -1.27 -5.73
CA PRO A 201 -19.71 -2.19 -5.39
C PRO A 201 -19.53 -3.24 -6.49
N LEU A 202 -18.29 -3.69 -6.67
CA LEU A 202 -18.01 -4.86 -7.50
C LEU A 202 -18.77 -6.07 -6.95
N THR A 203 -19.31 -6.89 -7.85
CA THR A 203 -19.83 -8.20 -7.49
C THR A 203 -18.73 -9.05 -6.87
N HIS A 204 -19.10 -10.07 -6.11
CA HIS A 204 -18.10 -10.96 -5.50
C HIS A 204 -17.15 -11.57 -6.56
N ARG A 205 -17.68 -11.96 -7.72
CA ARG A 205 -16.89 -12.49 -8.84
C ARG A 205 -15.94 -11.43 -9.42
N GLU A 206 -16.44 -10.23 -9.74
CA GLU A 206 -15.60 -9.13 -10.24
C GLU A 206 -14.47 -8.79 -9.24
N ARG A 207 -14.79 -8.78 -7.94
CA ARG A 207 -13.81 -8.52 -6.88
C ARG A 207 -12.71 -9.58 -6.84
N ARG A 208 -13.05 -10.87 -6.85
CA ARG A 208 -12.06 -11.97 -6.87
C ARG A 208 -11.13 -11.88 -8.09
N ILE A 209 -11.68 -11.57 -9.26
CA ILE A 209 -10.90 -11.40 -10.50
C ILE A 209 -9.95 -10.19 -10.37
N ALA A 210 -10.47 -9.04 -9.93
CA ALA A 210 -9.66 -7.84 -9.75
C ALA A 210 -8.56 -8.03 -8.69
N ASP A 211 -8.87 -8.69 -7.58
CA ASP A 211 -7.91 -9.01 -6.53
C ASP A 211 -6.81 -9.96 -7.04
N PHE A 212 -7.18 -11.01 -7.79
CA PHE A 212 -6.21 -11.90 -8.45
C PHE A 212 -5.28 -11.15 -9.41
N GLN A 213 -5.83 -10.31 -10.29
CA GLN A 213 -5.06 -9.50 -11.22
C GLN A 213 -4.18 -8.47 -10.49
N THR A 214 -4.67 -7.91 -9.38
CA THR A 214 -3.89 -7.03 -8.49
C THR A 214 -2.69 -7.76 -7.90
N GLY A 215 -2.87 -9.02 -7.46
CA GLY A 215 -1.76 -9.88 -7.05
C GLY A 215 -0.70 -10.04 -8.14
N GLN A 216 -1.12 -10.27 -9.39
CA GLN A 216 -0.18 -10.33 -10.51
C GLN A 216 0.50 -8.99 -10.80
N LEU A 217 -0.20 -7.86 -10.69
CA LEU A 217 0.39 -6.54 -10.84
C LEU A 217 1.46 -6.30 -9.76
N LEU A 218 1.19 -6.65 -8.50
CA LEU A 218 2.17 -6.58 -7.41
C LEU A 218 3.40 -7.43 -7.71
N ARG A 219 3.23 -8.63 -8.30
CA ARG A 219 4.34 -9.48 -8.74
C ARG A 219 5.15 -8.79 -9.85
N ARG A 220 4.50 -8.20 -10.86
CA ARG A 220 5.17 -7.41 -11.93
C ARG A 220 5.98 -6.25 -11.35
N ILE A 221 5.41 -5.54 -10.37
CA ILE A 221 6.06 -4.43 -9.66
C ILE A 221 7.33 -4.93 -8.96
N ALA A 222 7.22 -6.01 -8.17
CA ALA A 222 8.31 -6.55 -7.38
C ALA A 222 9.47 -7.14 -8.20
N LYS A 223 9.30 -7.39 -9.50
CA LYS A 223 10.42 -7.78 -10.38
C LYS A 223 11.43 -6.66 -10.65
N HIS A 224 11.06 -5.41 -10.39
CA HIS A 224 11.94 -4.29 -10.63
C HIS A 224 12.80 -4.03 -9.40
N SER A 225 14.09 -4.30 -9.48
CA SER A 225 15.04 -4.00 -8.41
C SER A 225 15.51 -2.54 -8.43
N SER A 226 15.91 -2.03 -7.27
CA SER A 226 16.53 -0.72 -7.13
C SER A 226 17.70 -0.53 -8.11
N PRO A 227 17.78 0.60 -8.83
CA PRO A 227 18.88 0.88 -9.75
C PRO A 227 20.23 1.08 -9.06
N SER A 228 20.24 1.37 -7.76
CA SER A 228 21.46 1.54 -6.96
C SER A 228 21.78 0.33 -6.08
N HIS A 229 20.98 -0.74 -6.18
CA HIS A 229 21.02 -1.89 -5.26
C HIS A 229 20.91 -1.49 -3.77
N ARG A 230 20.30 -0.33 -3.48
CA ARG A 230 20.03 0.14 -2.11
C ARG A 230 18.57 -0.05 -1.74
N PHE A 231 18.34 -0.29 -0.45
CA PHE A 231 17.02 -0.39 0.17
C PHE A 231 16.53 0.98 0.68
N GLY A 232 15.21 1.12 0.87
CA GLY A 232 14.61 2.30 1.52
C GLY A 232 13.51 2.98 0.71
N ILE A 233 13.09 4.17 1.14
CA ILE A 233 12.07 4.96 0.44
C ILE A 233 12.58 5.31 -0.96
N ALA A 234 11.72 5.20 -1.98
CA ALA A 234 12.13 5.48 -3.37
C ALA A 234 12.65 6.90 -3.56
N ALA A 235 12.17 7.87 -2.77
CA ALA A 235 12.67 9.24 -2.73
C ALA A 235 14.19 9.33 -2.51
N ASP A 236 14.71 8.49 -1.61
CA ASP A 236 16.11 8.54 -1.18
C ASP A 236 16.97 7.67 -2.11
N VAL A 237 16.45 6.50 -2.49
CA VAL A 237 17.12 5.56 -3.40
C VAL A 237 17.28 6.14 -4.81
N LEU A 238 16.27 6.88 -5.30
CA LEU A 238 16.29 7.50 -6.62
C LEU A 238 16.94 8.90 -6.62
N ASP A 239 17.48 9.37 -5.49
CA ASP A 239 18.13 10.68 -5.37
C ASP A 239 17.20 11.84 -5.78
N VAL A 240 15.93 11.76 -5.40
CA VAL A 240 14.97 12.84 -5.65
C VAL A 240 15.51 14.09 -4.91
N PRO A 241 15.61 15.27 -5.52
CA PRO A 241 16.06 16.46 -4.80
C PRO A 241 15.03 16.89 -3.75
N PRO A 242 15.46 17.37 -2.56
CA PRO A 242 14.54 17.94 -1.57
C PRO A 242 13.91 19.23 -2.10
N TYR A 243 12.59 19.26 -2.22
CA TYR A 243 11.86 20.49 -2.52
C TYR A 243 11.70 21.31 -1.23
N LYS A 244 12.64 22.24 -0.96
CA LYS A 244 12.62 23.20 0.17
C LYS A 244 12.44 22.63 1.59
N ALA A 245 12.35 21.31 1.77
CA ALA A 245 12.20 20.65 3.06
C ALA A 245 13.48 19.88 3.40
N GLU A 246 13.99 20.08 4.62
CA GLU A 246 14.94 19.16 5.24
C GLU A 246 14.31 17.77 5.26
N ARG A 247 14.79 16.89 4.37
CA ARG A 247 14.56 15.45 4.47
C ARG A 247 15.16 14.95 5.76
N LEU A 248 14.68 13.82 6.25
CA LEU A 248 15.08 13.17 7.50
C LEU A 248 16.49 13.59 7.95
N GLY A 249 16.58 14.34 9.05
CA GLY A 249 17.83 14.45 9.81
C GLY A 249 18.17 13.07 10.38
N GLY A 250 18.81 12.24 9.56
CA GLY A 250 19.13 10.85 9.83
C GLY A 250 19.77 10.16 8.63
N GLY A 251 21.10 10.09 8.64
CA GLY A 251 21.99 9.10 7.99
C GLY A 251 21.83 8.73 6.49
N LEU A 252 20.63 8.33 6.05
CA LEU A 252 20.44 7.62 4.77
C LEU A 252 20.31 8.54 3.55
N ASN A 253 20.03 9.83 3.75
CA ASN A 253 19.99 10.80 2.64
C ASN A 253 21.38 11.00 2.03
N SER A 254 22.43 10.92 2.84
CA SER A 254 23.82 11.02 2.37
C SER A 254 24.26 9.77 1.60
N THR A 255 23.63 8.62 1.84
CA THR A 255 24.01 7.33 1.24
C THR A 255 23.07 6.85 0.14
N ARG A 256 22.04 7.64 -0.22
CA ARG A 256 21.05 7.30 -1.26
C ARG A 256 20.37 5.94 -1.01
N GLY A 257 19.94 5.73 0.24
CA GLY A 257 19.35 4.48 0.72
C GLY A 257 20.28 3.66 1.62
N ALA A 258 19.83 2.49 2.05
CA ALA A 258 20.51 1.59 2.98
C ALA A 258 21.12 0.36 2.29
N GLU A 259 22.11 -0.25 2.92
CA GLU A 259 22.81 -1.45 2.43
C GLU A 259 22.05 -2.75 2.69
N SER A 260 21.25 -2.77 3.74
CA SER A 260 20.42 -3.93 4.08
C SER A 260 18.99 -3.50 4.36
N TRP A 261 18.09 -4.47 4.20
CA TRP A 261 16.68 -4.24 4.48
C TRP A 261 16.41 -3.97 5.96
N SER A 262 17.15 -4.57 6.90
CA SER A 262 16.96 -4.29 8.32
C SER A 262 17.23 -2.82 8.66
N VAL A 263 18.27 -2.21 8.06
CA VAL A 263 18.60 -0.79 8.24
C VAL A 263 17.54 0.12 7.62
N ALA A 264 17.09 -0.19 6.41
CA ALA A 264 16.01 0.56 5.76
C ALA A 264 14.70 0.48 6.56
N PHE A 265 14.29 -0.73 6.97
CA PHE A 265 13.08 -0.94 7.75
C PHE A 265 13.16 -0.27 9.13
N HIS A 266 14.32 -0.32 9.79
CA HIS A 266 14.54 0.43 11.04
C HIS A 266 14.30 1.92 10.84
N SER A 267 14.81 2.51 9.76
CA SER A 267 14.59 3.92 9.46
C SER A 267 13.12 4.25 9.21
N LEU A 268 12.37 3.36 8.54
CA LEU A 268 10.92 3.51 8.35
C LEU A 268 10.18 3.46 9.69
N LEU A 269 10.51 2.48 10.53
CA LEU A 269 9.92 2.29 11.86
C LEU A 269 10.22 3.48 12.79
N GLU A 270 11.47 3.89 12.90
CA GLU A 270 11.85 5.03 13.75
C GLU A 270 11.28 6.35 13.21
N SER A 271 11.11 6.51 11.89
CA SER A 271 10.44 7.69 11.34
C SER A 271 9.00 7.81 11.85
N ILE A 272 8.24 6.72 11.86
CA ILE A 272 6.84 6.76 12.33
C ILE A 272 6.75 6.83 13.86
N LEU A 273 7.69 6.23 14.59
CA LEU A 273 7.77 6.38 16.04
C LEU A 273 8.08 7.84 16.44
N ARG A 274 8.97 8.53 15.71
CA ARG A 274 9.21 9.96 15.90
C ARG A 274 7.99 10.81 15.56
N ASP A 275 7.25 10.48 14.50
CA ASP A 275 5.98 11.14 14.20
C ASP A 275 4.98 10.98 15.37
N ALA A 276 4.98 9.82 16.04
CA ALA A 276 4.17 9.53 17.22
C ALA A 276 4.62 10.31 18.47
N GLU A 277 5.92 10.35 18.72
CA GLU A 277 6.56 11.09 19.84
C GLU A 277 6.28 12.59 19.73
N ASP A 278 6.38 13.17 18.53
CA ASP A 278 6.04 14.57 18.26
C ASP A 278 4.59 14.92 18.63
N HIS A 279 3.67 13.94 18.60
CA HIS A 279 2.26 14.09 18.96
C HIS A 279 1.95 13.55 20.36
N CYS A 280 2.98 13.18 21.15
CA CYS A 280 2.84 12.61 22.48
C CYS A 280 1.89 11.40 22.51
N ILE A 281 1.84 10.61 21.43
CA ILE A 281 0.95 9.45 21.36
C ILE A 281 1.49 8.36 22.28
N MET A 282 0.68 7.89 23.21
CA MET A 282 1.09 6.82 24.13
C MET A 282 0.98 5.45 23.45
N ILE A 283 2.09 4.87 23.02
CA ILE A 283 2.20 3.50 22.50
C ILE A 283 3.35 2.75 23.19
N GLY A 284 3.43 1.43 22.99
CA GLY A 284 4.45 0.57 23.58
C GLY A 284 5.84 0.72 22.95
N TYR A 285 6.41 1.93 22.88
CA TYR A 285 7.68 2.25 22.20
C TYR A 285 8.81 1.26 22.53
N GLY A 286 9.04 1.00 23.83
CA GLY A 286 10.09 0.10 24.28
C GLY A 286 9.86 -1.36 23.88
N ALA A 287 8.59 -1.81 23.82
CA ALA A 287 8.28 -3.16 23.32
C ALA A 287 8.53 -3.27 21.82
N ILE A 288 8.07 -2.27 21.05
CA ILE A 288 8.26 -2.20 19.60
C ILE A 288 9.75 -2.27 19.24
N ARG A 289 10.57 -1.38 19.82
CA ARG A 289 12.02 -1.33 19.59
C ARG A 289 12.71 -2.64 19.98
N ARG A 290 12.34 -3.23 21.13
CA ARG A 290 12.87 -4.52 21.58
C ARG A 290 12.58 -5.66 20.60
N HIS A 291 11.34 -5.74 20.08
CA HIS A 291 11.00 -6.77 19.10
C HIS A 291 11.72 -6.58 17.77
N PHE A 292 11.83 -5.33 17.30
CA PHE A 292 12.64 -5.02 16.14
C PHE A 292 14.09 -5.50 16.35
N ASP A 293 14.75 -5.11 17.45
CA ASP A 293 16.14 -5.53 17.71
C ASP A 293 16.32 -7.04 17.77
N ARG A 294 15.34 -7.73 18.32
CA ARG A 294 15.35 -9.19 18.45
C ARG A 294 15.25 -9.91 17.10
N PHE A 295 14.47 -9.38 16.16
CA PHE A 295 14.18 -10.05 14.89
C PHE A 295 14.80 -9.38 13.66
N LYS A 296 15.53 -8.27 13.82
CA LYS A 296 16.11 -7.51 12.68
C LYS A 296 17.01 -8.36 11.79
N HIS A 297 17.71 -9.34 12.35
CA HIS A 297 18.57 -10.25 11.59
C HIS A 297 17.80 -11.07 10.54
N LEU A 298 16.51 -11.34 10.76
CA LEU A 298 15.65 -12.03 9.79
C LEU A 298 15.27 -11.11 8.62
N LEU A 299 15.32 -9.79 8.79
CA LEU A 299 15.12 -8.84 7.71
C LEU A 299 16.32 -8.81 6.76
N ASP A 300 17.53 -9.10 7.24
CA ASP A 300 18.74 -9.15 6.41
C ASP A 300 18.75 -10.34 5.43
N ALA A 301 17.85 -11.32 5.61
CA ALA A 301 17.63 -12.38 4.64
C ALA A 301 16.99 -11.88 3.33
N VAL A 302 16.42 -10.66 3.34
CA VAL A 302 15.96 -9.98 2.12
C VAL A 302 17.17 -9.33 1.46
N THR A 303 17.56 -9.88 0.32
CA THR A 303 18.79 -9.53 -0.38
C THR A 303 18.53 -8.66 -1.61
N GLU A 304 17.34 -8.77 -2.21
CA GLU A 304 16.97 -7.97 -3.37
C GLU A 304 16.09 -6.77 -2.98
N PRO A 305 16.53 -5.52 -3.25
CA PRO A 305 15.74 -4.31 -3.00
C PRO A 305 14.68 -4.12 -4.10
N ARG A 306 13.59 -4.88 -4.01
CA ARG A 306 12.49 -4.89 -4.99
C ARG A 306 11.58 -3.68 -4.83
N LEU A 307 11.06 -3.13 -5.93
CA LEU A 307 10.08 -2.05 -5.89
C LEU A 307 8.79 -2.53 -5.22
N VAL A 308 8.27 -1.73 -4.30
CA VAL A 308 6.99 -1.97 -3.63
C VAL A 308 6.18 -0.68 -3.64
N VAL A 309 4.94 -0.76 -4.12
CA VAL A 309 3.95 0.31 -4.01
C VAL A 309 2.98 -0.06 -2.89
N LEU A 310 3.09 0.60 -1.74
CA LEU A 310 2.41 0.17 -0.51
C LEU A 310 0.88 0.25 -0.61
N ASP A 311 0.34 1.12 -1.46
CA ASP A 311 -1.11 1.34 -1.63
C ASP A 311 -1.66 0.79 -2.96
N ALA A 312 -0.91 -0.07 -3.67
CA ALA A 312 -1.33 -0.59 -4.97
C ALA A 312 -2.62 -1.43 -4.97
N ALA A 313 -2.99 -2.02 -3.83
CA ALA A 313 -4.18 -2.85 -3.67
C ALA A 313 -5.32 -2.16 -2.90
N GLU A 314 -5.20 -0.85 -2.65
CA GLU A 314 -6.29 -0.09 -2.06
C GLU A 314 -7.28 0.31 -3.17
N ASP A 315 -8.58 0.16 -2.91
CA ASP A 315 -9.64 0.42 -3.90
C ASP A 315 -9.61 1.87 -4.47
N THR A 316 -9.02 2.82 -3.74
CA THR A 316 -8.82 4.21 -4.18
C THR A 316 -7.66 4.38 -5.16
N ASN A 317 -6.74 3.43 -5.25
CA ASN A 317 -5.56 3.50 -6.09
C ASN A 317 -5.55 2.46 -7.22
N THR A 318 -6.22 1.31 -7.05
CA THR A 318 -6.30 0.28 -8.10
C THR A 318 -7.29 0.70 -9.19
N LEU A 319 -6.81 0.82 -10.43
CA LEU A 319 -7.64 1.14 -11.60
C LEU A 319 -8.16 -0.13 -12.25
N VAL A 320 -9.46 -0.13 -12.57
CA VAL A 320 -10.10 -1.23 -13.29
C VAL A 320 -10.96 -0.71 -14.44
N GLU A 321 -11.03 -1.48 -15.52
CA GLU A 321 -11.87 -1.22 -16.69
C GLU A 321 -12.82 -2.41 -16.92
N PRO A 322 -14.14 -2.18 -17.06
CA PRO A 322 -15.05 -3.17 -17.59
C PRO A 322 -14.78 -3.34 -19.10
N ALA A 323 -14.47 -4.55 -19.55
CA ALA A 323 -14.06 -4.84 -20.93
C ALA A 323 -15.11 -4.50 -22.01
N GLY A 324 -16.34 -4.16 -21.61
CA GLY A 324 -17.40 -3.71 -22.51
C GLY A 324 -17.18 -2.31 -23.11
N LEU A 325 -16.24 -1.50 -22.59
CA LEU A 325 -16.01 -0.13 -23.04
C LEU A 325 -14.77 0.05 -23.93
N ALA A 326 -13.76 -0.82 -23.81
CA ALA A 326 -12.48 -0.70 -24.52
C ALA A 326 -12.57 -0.81 -26.06
N LYS A 327 -13.65 -1.37 -26.61
CA LYS A 327 -13.80 -1.61 -28.06
C LYS A 327 -14.46 -0.45 -28.83
N LYS A 328 -14.89 0.64 -28.19
CA LYS A 328 -15.67 1.69 -28.88
C LYS A 328 -14.86 2.86 -29.45
N GLU A 329 -13.57 2.99 -29.13
CA GLU A 329 -12.74 4.13 -29.55
C GLU A 329 -11.81 3.86 -30.75
N MET A 330 -11.90 2.68 -31.40
CA MET A 330 -11.02 2.33 -32.53
C MET A 330 -11.71 2.34 -33.89
N SER A 331 -12.89 2.97 -34.01
CA SER A 331 -13.51 3.26 -35.30
C SER A 331 -13.75 4.77 -35.47
N SER A 332 -13.05 5.37 -36.43
CA SER A 332 -13.34 6.68 -37.00
C SER A 332 -12.93 6.66 -38.47
N PRO A 333 -13.40 7.56 -39.33
CA PRO A 333 -14.79 8.03 -39.48
C PRO A 333 -15.23 8.02 -40.97
N GLY A 334 -16.52 7.81 -41.24
CA GLY A 334 -17.14 8.02 -42.56
C GLY A 334 -18.40 8.88 -42.42
N ALA A 335 -18.38 10.05 -43.05
CA ALA A 335 -19.33 11.16 -42.94
C ALA A 335 -20.79 10.78 -43.34
N MET A 336 -21.83 11.23 -42.63
CA MET A 336 -22.68 12.43 -42.80
C MET A 336 -24.08 11.92 -42.33
N THR A 337 -25.00 12.61 -41.63
CA THR A 337 -25.49 13.99 -41.60
C THR A 337 -26.44 14.15 -40.40
N GLY A 338 -26.46 15.33 -39.78
CA GLY A 338 -27.63 16.00 -39.18
C GLY A 338 -28.47 15.28 -38.13
N ASN A 339 -28.32 15.64 -36.85
CA ASN A 339 -29.25 16.56 -36.16
C ASN A 339 -28.90 16.69 -34.67
N GLN A 340 -29.08 17.91 -34.16
CA GLN A 340 -29.03 18.25 -32.74
C GLN A 340 -30.06 17.44 -31.95
N GLN A 341 -29.63 16.80 -30.86
CA GLN A 341 -30.43 16.81 -29.64
C GLN A 341 -29.55 16.55 -28.42
N GLU A 342 -29.50 17.56 -27.55
CA GLU A 342 -29.03 17.45 -26.17
C GLU A 342 -29.70 16.24 -25.50
N SER A 343 -28.90 15.36 -24.90
CA SER A 343 -29.42 14.40 -23.93
C SER A 343 -28.46 14.25 -22.76
N ASN A 344 -28.82 14.93 -21.68
CA ASN A 344 -28.50 14.56 -20.31
C ASN A 344 -28.82 13.07 -20.09
N THR A 345 -27.80 12.22 -19.97
CA THR A 345 -28.01 10.81 -19.58
C THR A 345 -28.12 10.71 -18.07
N VAL A 346 -29.32 10.95 -17.57
CA VAL A 346 -29.83 10.47 -16.29
C VAL A 346 -30.18 8.99 -16.45
N TRP A 347 -29.54 8.11 -15.67
CA TRP A 347 -29.84 6.68 -15.67
C TRP A 347 -31.24 6.44 -15.05
N ARG A 348 -32.25 6.23 -15.89
CA ARG A 348 -33.59 5.75 -15.47
C ARG A 348 -33.69 4.25 -15.75
N THR A 349 -33.72 3.45 -14.69
CA THR A 349 -33.99 2.01 -14.76
C THR A 349 -35.49 1.79 -14.93
N THR A 350 -35.88 1.10 -16.00
CA THR A 350 -37.25 0.63 -16.20
C THR A 350 -37.50 -0.58 -15.30
N ILE A 351 -38.33 -0.40 -14.28
CA ILE A 351 -38.89 -1.46 -13.45
C ILE A 351 -39.93 -2.20 -14.28
N ARG A 352 -39.75 -3.51 -14.51
CA ARG A 352 -40.83 -4.40 -14.95
C ARG A 352 -40.98 -5.52 -13.93
N SER A 353 -42.13 -5.50 -13.27
CA SER A 353 -42.60 -6.46 -12.28
C SER A 353 -43.36 -7.59 -12.98
N GLU A 354 -43.11 -8.84 -12.58
CA GLU A 354 -44.01 -10.03 -12.58
C GLU A 354 -43.13 -11.24 -12.16
N LYS A 355 -43.12 -11.73 -10.91
CA LYS A 355 -44.13 -12.48 -10.12
C LYS A 355 -44.50 -13.85 -10.75
N TYR A 356 -43.89 -14.93 -10.24
CA TYR A 356 -44.53 -16.12 -9.63
C TYR A 356 -43.49 -17.25 -9.41
N MET A 357 -43.39 -17.74 -8.17
CA MET A 357 -42.79 -19.03 -7.78
C MET A 357 -43.84 -20.14 -7.93
N PRO A 358 -43.42 -21.40 -8.11
CA PRO A 358 -43.63 -22.31 -6.99
C PRO A 358 -42.42 -23.21 -6.68
N SER A 359 -42.33 -23.51 -5.39
CA SER A 359 -41.39 -24.37 -4.69
C SER A 359 -41.37 -25.80 -5.21
N ARG A 360 -40.18 -26.42 -5.22
CA ARG A 360 -40.05 -27.87 -5.05
C ARG A 360 -38.74 -28.20 -4.36
N GLU A 361 -38.89 -28.82 -3.20
CA GLU A 361 -37.84 -29.47 -2.43
C GLU A 361 -37.30 -30.65 -3.22
N SER A 362 -35.99 -30.74 -3.36
CA SER A 362 -35.30 -32.02 -3.47
C SER A 362 -33.92 -31.86 -2.85
N SER A 363 -33.78 -32.49 -1.69
CA SER A 363 -32.53 -32.90 -1.06
C SER A 363 -31.63 -33.60 -2.08
N ASP A 364 -30.41 -33.11 -2.24
CA ASP A 364 -29.28 -33.97 -2.58
C ASP A 364 -28.01 -33.44 -1.91
N THR A 365 -27.58 -34.22 -0.93
CA THR A 365 -26.30 -34.14 -0.25
C THR A 365 -25.23 -34.69 -1.19
N SER A 366 -24.35 -33.84 -1.70
CA SER A 366 -23.07 -34.26 -2.26
C SER A 366 -21.96 -33.40 -1.66
N ASN A 367 -21.07 -34.09 -0.93
CA ASN A 367 -19.79 -33.61 -0.45
C ASN A 367 -18.98 -32.97 -1.60
N GLU A 368 -18.84 -31.65 -1.59
CA GLU A 368 -17.84 -30.95 -2.40
C GLU A 368 -16.65 -30.60 -1.50
N THR A 369 -15.68 -31.51 -1.51
CA THR A 369 -14.28 -31.18 -1.21
C THR A 369 -13.58 -30.93 -2.55
N GLY A 370 -14.06 -29.92 -3.29
CA GLY A 370 -13.42 -29.41 -4.50
C GLY A 370 -12.54 -28.22 -4.14
N SER A 371 -11.29 -28.20 -4.62
CA SER A 371 -10.35 -27.12 -4.34
C SER A 371 -10.80 -25.83 -5.04
N GLU A 372 -11.18 -24.82 -4.26
CA GLU A 372 -11.58 -23.44 -4.67
C GLU A 372 -10.56 -22.70 -5.59
N ASP A 373 -9.43 -23.34 -5.88
CA ASP A 373 -8.22 -22.84 -6.52
C ASP A 373 -8.17 -23.06 -8.04
N GLU A 374 -8.87 -24.09 -8.51
CA GLU A 374 -9.06 -24.39 -9.94
C GLU A 374 -10.14 -23.48 -10.55
N ASP A 375 -11.08 -23.00 -9.73
CA ASP A 375 -12.24 -22.23 -10.17
C ASP A 375 -11.90 -20.84 -10.73
N ILE A 376 -10.85 -20.17 -10.25
CA ILE A 376 -10.54 -18.80 -10.74
C ILE A 376 -9.95 -18.85 -12.14
N TYR A 377 -9.14 -19.85 -12.46
CA TYR A 377 -8.49 -19.94 -13.77
C TYR A 377 -9.51 -20.30 -14.84
N THR A 378 -10.39 -21.27 -14.56
CA THR A 378 -11.55 -21.57 -15.40
C THR A 378 -12.48 -20.36 -15.52
N VAL A 379 -12.74 -19.62 -14.45
CA VAL A 379 -13.52 -18.37 -14.49
C VAL A 379 -12.90 -17.27 -15.35
N ILE A 380 -11.57 -17.15 -15.38
CA ILE A 380 -10.85 -16.18 -16.23
C ILE A 380 -10.87 -16.65 -17.70
N SER A 381 -10.68 -17.94 -17.98
CA SER A 381 -10.71 -18.49 -19.34
C SER A 381 -12.13 -18.59 -19.93
N ASP A 382 -13.15 -18.77 -19.10
CA ASP A 382 -14.56 -18.92 -19.50
C ASP A 382 -15.31 -17.58 -19.56
N ALA A 383 -14.66 -16.45 -19.24
CA ALA A 383 -15.26 -15.11 -19.27
C ALA A 383 -15.49 -14.55 -20.70
N GLN A 384 -15.83 -15.40 -21.67
CA GLN A 384 -16.42 -14.99 -22.95
C GLN A 384 -17.89 -14.58 -22.75
N GLY A 385 -18.12 -13.49 -22.02
CA GLY A 385 -19.46 -12.93 -21.88
C GLY A 385 -19.62 -11.89 -20.77
N LYS A 386 -19.73 -10.62 -21.17
CA LYS A 386 -20.30 -9.45 -20.46
C LYS A 386 -19.73 -9.01 -19.10
N ASP A 387 -19.09 -9.87 -18.31
CA ASP A 387 -18.61 -9.55 -16.95
C ASP A 387 -17.08 -9.61 -16.81
N HIS A 388 -16.35 -9.05 -17.79
CA HIS A 388 -14.89 -9.03 -17.76
C HIS A 388 -14.42 -7.71 -17.14
N ILE A 389 -13.81 -7.78 -15.96
CA ILE A 389 -13.13 -6.66 -15.30
C ILE A 389 -11.62 -6.86 -15.43
N GLU A 390 -10.92 -5.79 -15.79
CA GLU A 390 -9.48 -5.82 -16.00
C GLU A 390 -8.80 -4.74 -15.15
N VAL A 391 -7.78 -5.12 -14.38
CA VAL A 391 -6.89 -4.20 -13.69
C VAL A 391 -5.94 -3.58 -14.72
N THR A 392 -6.04 -2.27 -14.90
CA THR A 392 -5.32 -1.51 -15.93
C THR A 392 -4.12 -0.73 -15.40
N GLY A 393 -3.96 -0.65 -14.07
CA GLY A 393 -2.82 0.00 -13.44
C GLY A 393 -3.17 0.62 -12.09
N LEU A 394 -2.36 1.61 -11.70
CA LEU A 394 -2.54 2.37 -10.47
C LEU A 394 -2.77 3.85 -10.79
N GLN A 395 -3.60 4.51 -9.97
CA GLN A 395 -3.83 5.95 -10.07
C GLN A 395 -2.59 6.75 -9.63
N GLN A 396 -1.85 6.25 -8.63
CA GLN A 396 -0.75 6.93 -7.95
C GLN A 396 0.44 6.00 -7.73
N TRP A 397 1.65 6.55 -7.91
CA TRP A 397 2.94 5.89 -7.65
C TRP A 397 3.79 6.64 -6.61
N SER A 398 3.15 7.39 -5.72
CA SER A 398 3.82 8.30 -4.78
C SER A 398 4.31 7.65 -3.48
N ASN A 399 3.89 6.41 -3.21
CA ASN A 399 4.15 5.68 -1.96
C ASN A 399 5.02 4.44 -2.21
N CYS A 400 6.16 4.67 -2.87
CA CYS A 400 7.08 3.62 -3.29
C CYS A 400 8.26 3.47 -2.33
N LEU A 401 8.71 2.23 -2.16
CA LEU A 401 9.98 1.88 -1.53
C LEU A 401 10.68 0.76 -2.30
N PHE A 402 11.94 0.52 -1.98
CA PHE A 402 12.73 -0.62 -2.42
C PHE A 402 13.05 -1.52 -1.22
N GLY A 403 12.54 -2.76 -1.24
CA GLY A 403 12.72 -3.73 -0.17
C GLY A 403 11.85 -4.96 -0.30
N ASP A 404 11.45 -5.55 0.83
CA ASP A 404 10.67 -6.78 0.86
C ASP A 404 9.23 -6.54 0.37
N PRO A 405 8.75 -7.21 -0.70
CA PRO A 405 7.37 -7.10 -1.19
C PRO A 405 6.31 -7.35 -0.11
N LEU A 406 6.61 -8.20 0.88
CA LEU A 406 5.71 -8.53 1.97
C LEU A 406 5.40 -7.35 2.92
N ILE A 407 6.17 -6.25 2.85
CA ILE A 407 5.84 -5.04 3.60
C ILE A 407 4.57 -4.37 3.09
N ALA A 408 4.06 -4.69 1.89
CA ALA A 408 2.81 -4.10 1.44
C ALA A 408 1.65 -4.46 2.41
N PRO A 409 0.86 -3.47 2.89
CA PRO A 409 -0.26 -3.66 3.82
C PRO A 409 -1.23 -4.77 3.42
N VAL A 410 -1.41 -5.01 2.12
CA VAL A 410 -2.29 -6.06 1.59
C VAL A 410 -1.92 -7.46 2.06
N PHE A 411 -0.63 -7.72 2.30
CA PHE A 411 -0.13 -8.98 2.82
C PHE A 411 -0.14 -9.05 4.36
N SER A 412 -0.28 -7.89 5.02
CA SER A 412 -0.29 -7.72 6.48
C SER A 412 -1.71 -7.61 7.07
N LYS A 413 -2.71 -7.21 6.28
CA LYS A 413 -4.14 -7.24 6.63
C LYS A 413 -4.65 -8.70 6.59
N PRO A 414 -5.88 -9.02 7.08
CA PRO A 414 -6.43 -10.37 6.92
C PRO A 414 -6.26 -10.84 5.47
N PRO A 415 -5.77 -12.07 5.25
CA PRO A 415 -5.26 -12.49 3.96
C PRO A 415 -6.37 -12.53 2.92
N ASN A 416 -6.25 -11.69 1.89
CA ASN A 416 -7.05 -11.85 0.68
C ASN A 416 -6.43 -12.97 -0.15
N ARG A 417 -7.07 -14.14 -0.16
CA ARG A 417 -6.58 -15.34 -0.85
C ARG A 417 -6.39 -15.11 -2.34
N ASP A 418 -7.24 -14.32 -2.98
CA ASP A 418 -7.16 -14.08 -4.42
C ASP A 418 -5.93 -13.24 -4.77
N ILE A 419 -5.59 -12.22 -3.96
CA ILE A 419 -4.37 -11.43 -4.14
C ILE A 419 -3.12 -12.30 -3.97
N TRP A 420 -3.06 -13.14 -2.92
CA TRP A 420 -1.97 -14.09 -2.73
C TRP A 420 -1.85 -15.05 -3.91
N ASN A 421 -2.97 -15.62 -4.38
CA ASN A 421 -3.00 -16.49 -5.54
C ASN A 421 -2.44 -15.82 -6.80
N GLY A 422 -2.74 -14.54 -7.01
CA GLY A 422 -2.18 -13.77 -8.11
C GLY A 422 -0.69 -13.48 -7.94
N PHE A 423 -0.25 -13.16 -6.72
CA PHE A 423 1.13 -12.79 -6.42
C PHE A 423 2.10 -13.98 -6.49
N ASP A 424 1.68 -15.15 -6.01
CA ASP A 424 2.52 -16.36 -5.95
C ASP A 424 2.65 -17.04 -7.32
N ARG A 425 1.64 -16.91 -8.19
CA ARG A 425 1.64 -17.56 -9.50
C ARG A 425 2.60 -16.88 -10.48
N PRO A 426 3.33 -17.66 -11.33
CA PRO A 426 4.12 -17.10 -12.42
C PRO A 426 3.24 -16.25 -13.35
N LEU A 427 3.83 -15.19 -13.88
CA LEU A 427 3.12 -14.33 -14.82
C LEU A 427 2.87 -15.08 -16.15
N PRO A 428 1.76 -14.80 -16.86
CA PRO A 428 1.49 -15.39 -18.17
C PRO A 428 2.66 -15.26 -19.15
N GLU A 429 3.35 -14.12 -19.13
CA GLU A 429 4.49 -13.79 -19.98
C GLU A 429 5.75 -14.65 -19.68
N GLU A 430 5.81 -15.32 -18.53
CA GLU A 430 6.94 -16.18 -18.14
C GLU A 430 6.78 -17.65 -18.59
N LYS A 431 5.56 -18.05 -18.98
CA LYS A 431 5.27 -19.45 -19.28
C LYS A 431 5.96 -19.96 -20.55
N GLU A 432 6.39 -19.07 -21.44
CA GLU A 432 6.97 -19.43 -22.74
C GLU A 432 8.51 -19.46 -22.76
N SER A 433 9.19 -18.81 -21.81
CA SER A 433 10.62 -18.50 -21.94
C SER A 433 11.58 -19.25 -20.99
N SER A 434 11.10 -19.91 -19.93
CA SER A 434 12.01 -20.59 -19.01
C SER A 434 11.41 -21.80 -18.29
N LYS A 435 11.62 -22.99 -18.85
CA LYS A 435 11.62 -24.24 -18.07
C LYS A 435 12.82 -24.21 -17.10
N GLY A 436 12.68 -23.62 -15.92
CA GLY A 436 13.63 -23.87 -14.83
C GLY A 436 13.99 -22.75 -13.86
N SER A 437 13.50 -21.52 -14.01
CA SER A 437 13.74 -20.47 -13.01
C SER A 437 12.43 -19.84 -12.56
N SER A 438 11.72 -20.50 -11.64
CA SER A 438 10.76 -19.80 -10.80
C SER A 438 11.56 -18.92 -9.85
N SER A 439 11.95 -17.73 -10.29
CA SER A 439 12.52 -16.72 -9.39
C SER A 439 11.44 -16.39 -8.36
N ASN A 440 11.52 -16.97 -7.17
CA ASN A 440 10.63 -16.63 -6.08
C ASN A 440 10.88 -15.16 -5.74
N VAL A 441 9.80 -14.38 -5.73
CA VAL A 441 9.85 -12.93 -5.50
C VAL A 441 10.04 -12.63 -4.00
N VAL A 442 9.70 -13.60 -3.15
CA VAL A 442 9.87 -13.53 -1.70
C VAL A 442 11.14 -14.26 -1.31
N ASP A 443 12.09 -13.51 -0.73
CA ASP A 443 13.32 -14.07 -0.17
C ASP A 443 13.02 -14.77 1.17
N ASP A 444 13.74 -15.83 1.50
CA ASP A 444 13.64 -16.56 2.77
C ASP A 444 12.19 -16.78 3.25
N GLU A 445 11.47 -17.63 2.50
CA GLU A 445 10.08 -17.97 2.79
C GLU A 445 9.90 -18.58 4.18
N SER A 446 10.94 -19.24 4.71
CA SER A 446 10.89 -19.91 6.02
C SER A 446 10.64 -18.96 7.18
N ASN A 447 11.21 -17.75 7.12
CA ASN A 447 11.07 -16.71 8.15
C ASN A 447 10.13 -15.57 7.74
N ALA A 448 9.53 -15.63 6.55
CA ALA A 448 8.57 -14.65 6.06
C ALA A 448 7.41 -14.36 7.05
N PRO A 449 6.84 -15.36 7.77
CA PRO A 449 5.79 -15.09 8.76
C PRO A 449 6.22 -14.12 9.87
N ILE A 450 7.49 -14.16 10.29
CA ILE A 450 8.01 -13.29 11.35
C ILE A 450 8.22 -11.87 10.80
N ARG A 451 8.72 -11.75 9.57
CA ARG A 451 8.83 -10.46 8.89
C ARG A 451 7.45 -9.80 8.72
N LEU A 452 6.43 -10.59 8.35
CA LEU A 452 5.03 -10.12 8.30
C LEU A 452 4.53 -9.60 9.65
N LEU A 453 4.91 -10.19 10.78
CA LEU A 453 4.57 -9.66 12.10
C LEU A 453 5.24 -8.30 12.37
N LEU A 454 6.51 -8.13 11.98
CA LEU A 454 7.19 -6.83 12.07
C LEU A 454 6.49 -5.78 11.18
N TYR A 455 6.11 -6.13 9.96
CA TYR A 455 5.40 -5.23 9.06
C TYR A 455 4.00 -4.89 9.58
N LYS A 456 3.25 -5.87 10.12
CA LYS A 456 1.97 -5.63 10.81
C LYS A 456 2.13 -4.66 11.97
N CYS A 457 3.21 -4.78 12.76
CA CYS A 457 3.52 -3.84 13.84
C CYS A 457 3.72 -2.43 13.28
N TYR A 458 4.57 -2.27 12.26
CA TYR A 458 4.79 -0.98 11.58
C TYR A 458 3.48 -0.37 11.04
N HIS A 459 2.65 -1.15 10.36
CA HIS A 459 1.37 -0.68 9.80
C HIS A 459 0.38 -0.27 10.87
N ALA A 460 0.30 -1.00 11.98
CA ALA A 460 -0.57 -0.65 13.10
C ALA A 460 -0.12 0.67 13.75
N VAL A 461 1.18 0.86 13.96
CA VAL A 461 1.73 2.15 14.44
C VAL A 461 1.42 3.27 13.45
N ALA A 462 1.68 3.08 12.16
CA ALA A 462 1.38 4.07 11.14
C ALA A 462 -0.11 4.42 11.07
N ALA A 463 -1.00 3.44 11.23
CA ALA A 463 -2.44 3.67 11.30
C ALA A 463 -2.81 4.52 12.51
N ILE A 464 -2.30 4.22 13.71
CA ILE A 464 -2.53 5.04 14.91
C ILE A 464 -2.08 6.48 14.66
N VAL A 465 -0.83 6.68 14.22
CA VAL A 465 -0.26 8.02 14.05
C VAL A 465 -1.04 8.85 13.03
N ARG A 466 -1.49 8.25 11.92
CA ARG A 466 -2.31 8.93 10.91
C ARG A 466 -3.59 9.51 11.50
N GLU A 467 -4.25 8.81 12.41
CA GLU A 467 -5.50 9.27 13.03
C GLU A 467 -5.31 10.53 13.88
N PHE A 468 -4.13 10.74 14.48
CA PHE A 468 -3.81 11.96 15.22
C PHE A 468 -3.40 13.12 14.31
N TYR A 469 -2.67 12.84 13.22
CA TYR A 469 -2.30 13.88 12.26
C TYR A 469 -3.50 14.35 11.42
N ARG A 470 -4.48 13.46 11.21
CA ARG A 470 -5.62 13.67 10.31
C ARG A 470 -6.91 13.13 10.93
N PRO A 471 -7.44 13.76 11.99
CA PRO A 471 -8.68 13.31 12.59
C PRO A 471 -9.83 13.40 11.58
N GLN A 472 -10.51 12.28 11.37
CA GLN A 472 -11.78 12.19 10.63
C GLN A 472 -12.94 11.84 11.58
N LYS A 473 -14.18 11.86 11.08
CA LYS A 473 -15.40 11.65 11.87
C LYS A 473 -15.42 10.33 12.65
N ASP A 474 -14.83 9.28 12.10
CA ASP A 474 -14.73 7.92 12.65
C ASP A 474 -13.31 7.58 13.15
N SER A 475 -12.46 8.59 13.30
CA SER A 475 -11.04 8.44 13.66
C SER A 475 -10.84 7.65 14.94
N SER A 476 -11.60 7.94 16.00
CA SER A 476 -11.51 7.20 17.28
C SER A 476 -11.78 5.69 17.12
N LYS A 477 -12.68 5.29 16.21
CA LYS A 477 -12.97 3.88 15.96
C LYS A 477 -11.81 3.19 15.26
N ARG A 478 -11.23 3.83 14.25
CA ARG A 478 -10.09 3.30 13.49
C ARG A 478 -8.82 3.27 14.32
N GLU A 479 -8.60 4.30 15.12
CA GLU A 479 -7.48 4.39 16.06
C GLU A 479 -7.53 3.24 17.08
N LEU A 480 -8.69 3.00 17.69
CA LEU A 480 -8.88 1.91 18.64
C LEU A 480 -8.67 0.54 17.98
N ALA A 481 -9.15 0.36 16.74
CA ALA A 481 -8.92 -0.85 15.97
C ALA A 481 -7.42 -1.08 15.68
N ALA A 482 -6.69 -0.02 15.31
CA ALA A 482 -5.25 -0.07 15.09
C ALA A 482 -4.47 -0.38 16.38
N ARG A 483 -4.89 0.18 17.53
CA ARG A 483 -4.33 -0.18 18.84
C ARG A 483 -4.53 -1.63 19.21
N LYS A 484 -5.74 -2.16 18.95
CA LYS A 484 -6.03 -3.58 19.18
C LYS A 484 -5.10 -4.45 18.33
N GLN A 485 -4.98 -4.15 17.04
CA GLN A 485 -4.06 -4.84 16.14
C GLN A 485 -2.60 -4.77 16.61
N LEU A 486 -2.13 -3.61 17.07
CA LEU A 486 -0.80 -3.45 17.63
C LEU A 486 -0.60 -4.37 18.85
N GLY A 487 -1.57 -4.39 19.77
CA GLY A 487 -1.54 -5.29 20.94
C GLY A 487 -1.47 -6.76 20.53
N ASP A 488 -2.33 -7.20 19.61
CA ASP A 488 -2.39 -8.59 19.14
C ASP A 488 -1.06 -9.03 18.48
N VAL A 489 -0.43 -8.15 17.69
CA VAL A 489 0.85 -8.42 17.03
C VAL A 489 2.00 -8.48 18.03
N LEU A 490 2.04 -7.58 19.02
CA LEU A 490 3.07 -7.61 20.07
C LEU A 490 2.99 -8.89 20.90
N VAL A 491 1.78 -9.34 21.24
CA VAL A 491 1.57 -10.63 21.92
C VAL A 491 2.08 -11.80 21.08
N GLN A 492 1.84 -11.80 19.77
CA GLN A 492 2.38 -12.83 18.87
C GLN A 492 3.91 -12.82 18.87
N LEU A 493 4.55 -11.66 18.73
CA LEU A 493 6.01 -11.52 18.76
C LEU A 493 6.63 -11.91 20.11
N ASP A 494 5.93 -11.70 21.22
CA ASP A 494 6.33 -12.12 22.57
C ASP A 494 6.31 -13.64 22.75
N ASN A 495 5.38 -14.32 22.08
CA ASN A 495 5.22 -15.78 22.14
C ASN A 495 6.24 -16.54 21.30
N LEU A 496 6.95 -15.90 20.37
CA LEU A 496 8.03 -16.53 19.62
C LEU A 496 9.32 -16.56 20.45
N ASP A 497 10.32 -17.36 20.07
CA ASP A 497 11.70 -17.32 20.57
C ASP A 497 12.62 -16.52 19.62
N ASN A 498 13.92 -16.45 19.88
CA ASN A 498 14.83 -15.62 19.06
C ASN A 498 14.99 -16.12 17.62
N PHE A 499 14.60 -17.37 17.35
CA PHE A 499 14.62 -17.98 16.02
C PHE A 499 13.21 -18.01 15.39
N GLY A 500 12.21 -17.44 16.07
CA GLY A 500 10.84 -17.41 15.58
C GLY A 500 10.02 -18.68 15.86
N ALA A 501 10.53 -19.62 16.63
CA ALA A 501 9.76 -20.79 17.05
C ALA A 501 8.84 -20.43 18.23
N PRO A 502 7.64 -21.05 18.35
CA PRO A 502 6.78 -20.83 19.51
C PRO A 502 7.50 -21.18 20.82
N ARG A 503 7.57 -20.22 21.75
CA ARG A 503 8.08 -20.47 23.10
C ARG A 503 7.19 -21.53 23.74
N ARG A 504 7.78 -22.68 24.08
CA ARG A 504 7.13 -23.67 24.95
C ARG A 504 6.76 -22.94 26.24
N ARG A 505 5.46 -22.78 26.50
CA ARG A 505 4.99 -22.40 27.82
C ARG A 505 5.53 -23.45 28.78
N ARG A 506 6.47 -23.07 29.66
CA ARG A 506 6.76 -23.90 30.82
C ARG A 506 5.42 -24.12 31.52
N PRO A 507 5.00 -25.37 31.78
CA PRO A 507 3.85 -25.61 32.63
C PRO A 507 4.10 -24.87 33.94
N SER A 508 3.30 -23.86 34.24
CA SER A 508 3.24 -23.27 35.59
C SER A 508 2.71 -24.36 36.51
N GLY A 509 3.61 -25.19 37.04
CA GLY A 509 3.22 -26.39 37.78
C GLY A 509 4.33 -27.11 38.53
N GLU A 510 5.56 -26.60 38.56
CA GLU A 510 6.59 -27.11 39.48
C GLU A 510 6.92 -26.04 40.51
N VAL A 511 6.21 -26.17 41.64
CA VAL A 511 6.59 -25.58 42.92
C VAL A 511 8.07 -25.83 43.12
N SER A 512 8.86 -24.77 43.28
CA SER A 512 10.28 -24.89 43.59
C SER A 512 10.47 -25.85 44.79
N PRO A 513 11.39 -26.83 44.73
CA PRO A 513 11.59 -27.83 45.80
C PRO A 513 12.34 -27.25 47.01
N ALA A 514 12.13 -25.97 47.33
CA ALA A 514 12.86 -25.23 48.36
C ALA A 514 12.12 -25.15 49.71
N LYS A 515 11.00 -25.86 49.89
CA LYS A 515 10.34 -25.97 51.21
C LYS A 515 9.95 -27.41 51.50
N ARG A 516 10.95 -28.23 51.83
CA ARG A 516 10.73 -29.45 52.60
C ARG A 516 10.44 -29.00 54.04
N SER A 517 9.18 -28.99 54.44
CA SER A 517 8.81 -28.81 55.86
C SER A 517 9.40 -29.98 56.64
N LYS A 518 10.27 -29.63 57.60
CA LYS A 518 10.90 -30.54 58.55
C LYS A 518 9.80 -31.24 59.35
N SER A 519 9.79 -32.57 59.30
CA SER A 519 8.94 -33.43 60.13
C SER A 519 9.23 -33.13 61.60
N SER A 520 8.18 -32.78 62.33
CA SER A 520 8.16 -32.66 63.79
C SER A 520 7.93 -34.05 64.37
N ASP A 521 9.01 -34.76 64.66
CA ASP A 521 9.06 -35.79 65.68
C ASP A 521 10.00 -35.24 66.76
N ASP A 522 9.46 -34.88 67.93
CA ASP A 522 10.11 -35.24 69.19
C ASP A 522 9.10 -35.14 70.33
N ASP A 523 8.87 -36.30 70.94
CA ASP A 523 8.04 -36.55 72.10
C ASP A 523 8.95 -36.52 73.35
N GLY A 524 8.56 -35.73 74.36
CA GLY A 524 8.89 -35.96 75.77
C GLY A 524 10.29 -35.55 76.28
N SER A 525 10.34 -34.63 77.26
CA SER A 525 10.50 -34.94 78.69
C SER A 525 10.87 -33.71 79.55
N ASP A 526 10.40 -33.75 80.81
CA ASP A 526 10.79 -33.02 82.02
C ASP A 526 10.36 -31.55 82.25
N CYS A 527 9.28 -31.37 83.01
CA CYS A 527 9.30 -31.05 84.46
C CYS A 527 7.88 -31.01 85.07
#